data_AF-A0A847G3A7-F1
#
_entry.id   AF-A0A847G3A7-F1
#
_cell.length_a   1.000
_cell.length_b   1.000
_cell.length_c   1.000
_cell.angle_alpha   90.00
_cell.angle_beta   90.00
_cell.angle_gamma   90.00
#
_symmetry.space_group_name_H-M   'P 1'
#
loop_
_entity.id
_entity.type
_entity.pdbx_description
1 polymer ?
#
loop_
_entity_poly.entity_id
_entity_poly.type
_entity_poly.pdbx_seq_one_letter_code
_entity_poly.pdbx_strand_id
1 'polypeptide(L)'
;MFKKFIQITILGTLALSLMAFSPAPVGQISTGILLPADTLQTTDLPDEVVDGLLLMREEEKLAHDVYVYLFEKWGMNVFENIAASEQAHTDAVKLLLDTYSIPDPAEGKDAGEFSDTKLQALYDQLIDQGSQSLGDALKVGAAIEEIDIVDLREALSQTSTPEIQRVYENLEKGSMNHLNSFTSTLFRQTGEEYQPKYLSQDAYQTIIGSGRVNGSNGQGNGQGDASGMGMGAGKGNGRGTGNNSGVDSETKMGTGIARGSRGGRR
;
A
#
# COMPACT_ATOMS: atom_id res chain seq x y z
N MET A 1 -21.17 -4.67 -21.74
CA MET A 1 -22.06 -5.46 -20.86
C MET A 1 -21.30 -5.67 -19.56
N PHE A 2 -21.34 -4.66 -18.69
CA PHE A 2 -20.34 -4.43 -17.64
C PHE A 2 -20.33 -5.55 -16.60
N LYS A 3 -19.13 -6.07 -16.29
CA LYS A 3 -18.93 -7.15 -15.34
C LYS A 3 -17.99 -6.69 -14.22
N LYS A 4 -18.60 -6.50 -13.06
CA LYS A 4 -18.16 -7.08 -11.78
C LYS A 4 -17.10 -6.42 -10.88
N PHE A 5 -16.56 -5.24 -11.18
CA PHE A 5 -16.10 -4.34 -10.10
C PHE A 5 -17.12 -4.38 -8.95
N ILE A 6 -16.64 -4.56 -7.72
CA ILE A 6 -17.52 -4.97 -6.63
C ILE A 6 -18.68 -3.98 -6.55
N GLN A 7 -19.91 -4.50 -6.66
CA GLN A 7 -21.05 -3.72 -6.19
C GLN A 7 -20.92 -3.64 -4.68
N ILE A 8 -20.23 -2.59 -4.23
CA ILE A 8 -20.23 -2.12 -2.86
C ILE A 8 -21.69 -2.00 -2.52
N THR A 9 -22.21 -3.00 -1.81
CA THR A 9 -23.64 -3.18 -1.64
C THR A 9 -24.02 -2.24 -0.52
N ILE A 10 -24.27 -0.99 -0.89
CA ILE A 10 -24.74 0.07 -0.02
C ILE A 10 -26.02 -0.44 0.64
N LEU A 11 -25.92 -0.88 1.90
CA LEU A 11 -27.07 -1.20 2.75
C LEU A 11 -27.71 0.11 3.26
N GLY A 12 -28.12 0.93 2.29
CA GLY A 12 -28.74 2.24 2.44
C GLY A 12 -29.70 2.46 1.29
N THR A 13 -30.99 2.20 1.52
CA THR A 13 -32.02 2.35 0.48
C THR A 13 -32.26 3.83 0.19
N LEU A 14 -31.72 4.34 -0.92
CA LEU A 14 -32.12 5.62 -1.48
C LEU A 14 -32.53 5.43 -2.95
N ALA A 15 -33.83 5.57 -3.23
CA ALA A 15 -34.34 5.56 -4.59
C ALA A 15 -34.17 6.94 -5.23
N LEU A 16 -33.48 7.02 -6.36
CA LEU A 16 -33.38 8.26 -7.14
C LEU A 16 -33.74 8.03 -8.62
N SER A 17 -34.42 9.01 -9.19
CA SER A 17 -35.14 8.90 -10.47
C SER A 17 -34.22 8.94 -11.69
N LEU A 18 -34.54 8.10 -12.67
CA LEU A 18 -33.92 8.12 -14.00
C LEU A 18 -34.30 9.40 -14.77
N MET A 19 -33.34 10.03 -15.43
CA MET A 19 -33.55 11.00 -16.52
C MET A 19 -32.65 10.61 -17.70
N ALA A 20 -33.20 10.55 -18.90
CA ALA A 20 -32.51 10.03 -20.08
C ALA A 20 -31.65 11.10 -20.76
N PHE A 21 -30.42 10.75 -21.15
CA PHE A 21 -29.55 11.58 -21.98
C PHE A 21 -29.52 11.02 -23.41
N SER A 22 -29.62 11.90 -24.41
CA SER A 22 -29.55 11.53 -25.84
C SER A 22 -28.24 12.02 -26.46
N PRO A 23 -27.46 11.18 -27.16
CA PRO A 23 -26.28 11.62 -27.89
C PRO A 23 -26.66 12.29 -29.21
N ALA A 24 -25.97 13.39 -29.54
CA ALA A 24 -25.98 13.98 -30.88
C ALA A 24 -24.70 13.57 -31.63
N PRO A 25 -24.74 13.39 -32.97
CA PRO A 25 -23.56 13.04 -33.75
C PRO A 25 -22.74 14.29 -34.11
N VAL A 26 -21.42 14.20 -34.03
CA VAL A 26 -20.48 15.19 -34.59
C VAL A 26 -19.60 14.50 -35.64
N GLY A 27 -19.49 15.11 -36.82
CA GLY A 27 -18.83 14.50 -37.98
C GLY A 27 -17.32 14.74 -38.06
N GLN A 28 -16.66 13.89 -38.86
CA GLN A 28 -15.30 14.08 -39.37
C GLN A 28 -15.27 15.31 -40.34
N ILE A 29 -14.17 15.88 -40.83
CA ILE A 29 -12.82 15.37 -41.17
C ILE A 29 -11.82 16.56 -41.08
N SER A 30 -10.54 16.33 -40.78
CA SER A 30 -9.46 17.07 -41.47
C SER A 30 -8.17 16.25 -41.56
N THR A 31 -7.41 16.45 -42.63
CA THR A 31 -6.25 15.62 -43.04
C THR A 31 -4.95 16.40 -42.99
N GLY A 32 -3.83 15.80 -42.57
CA GLY A 32 -2.51 16.26 -43.04
C GLY A 32 -1.25 15.94 -42.24
N ILE A 33 -0.41 15.09 -42.84
CA ILE A 33 1.06 15.08 -42.78
C ILE A 33 1.73 14.36 -41.59
N LEU A 34 2.63 13.45 -41.97
CA LEU A 34 3.39 12.54 -41.12
C LEU A 34 4.79 13.10 -40.84
N LEU A 35 5.26 12.98 -39.59
CA LEU A 35 6.68 12.96 -39.25
C LEU A 35 6.95 11.64 -38.50
N PRO A 36 8.08 10.96 -38.72
CA PRO A 36 8.42 9.77 -37.96
C PRO A 36 8.93 10.21 -36.57
N ALA A 37 8.00 10.39 -35.65
CA ALA A 37 8.32 10.29 -34.23
C ALA A 37 8.77 8.86 -33.91
N ASP A 38 9.64 8.74 -32.92
CA ASP A 38 10.14 7.47 -32.39
C ASP A 38 8.98 6.51 -32.05
N THR A 39 9.21 5.19 -32.07
CA THR A 39 8.15 4.18 -31.99
C THR A 39 7.52 4.09 -30.60
N LEU A 40 6.67 5.07 -30.26
CA LEU A 40 5.66 4.91 -29.23
C LEU A 40 4.70 3.83 -29.70
N GLN A 41 4.72 2.68 -29.01
CA GLN A 41 3.71 1.66 -29.19
C GLN A 41 2.39 2.22 -28.64
N THR A 42 1.59 2.81 -29.50
CA THR A 42 0.16 3.05 -29.25
C THR A 42 -0.56 1.70 -29.28
N THR A 43 -0.31 0.86 -28.29
CA THR A 43 -1.18 -0.27 -27.97
C THR A 43 -2.47 0.31 -27.46
N ASP A 44 -3.49 0.28 -28.31
CA ASP A 44 -4.88 0.52 -27.94
C ASP A 44 -5.20 -0.45 -26.79
N LEU A 45 -5.35 0.07 -25.57
CA LEU A 45 -5.65 -0.76 -24.40
C LEU A 45 -7.11 -1.24 -24.51
N PRO A 46 -7.43 -2.48 -24.12
CA PRO A 46 -8.82 -2.92 -24.04
C PRO A 46 -9.63 -2.00 -23.11
N ASP A 47 -10.89 -1.75 -23.45
CA ASP A 47 -11.81 -0.91 -22.66
C ASP A 47 -11.78 -1.30 -21.17
N GLU A 48 -11.76 -2.60 -20.85
CA GLU A 48 -11.68 -3.11 -19.47
C GLU A 48 -10.41 -2.68 -18.72
N VAL A 49 -9.27 -2.55 -19.41
CA VAL A 49 -8.00 -2.09 -18.80
C VAL A 49 -8.01 -0.57 -18.59
N VAL A 50 -8.66 0.18 -19.49
CA VAL A 50 -8.87 1.63 -19.35
C VAL A 50 -9.83 1.92 -18.19
N ASP A 51 -10.97 1.23 -18.12
CA ASP A 51 -11.92 1.32 -17.01
C ASP A 51 -11.24 1.01 -15.66
N GLY A 52 -10.38 -0.02 -15.62
CA GLY A 52 -9.60 -0.36 -14.44
C GLY A 52 -8.61 0.74 -14.02
N LEU A 53 -7.86 1.33 -14.97
CA LEU A 53 -6.94 2.43 -14.67
C LEU A 53 -7.66 3.67 -14.14
N LEU A 54 -8.83 3.99 -14.69
CA LEU A 54 -9.67 5.11 -14.24
C LEU A 54 -10.21 4.87 -12.82
N LEU A 55 -10.67 3.65 -12.52
CA LEU A 55 -11.14 3.28 -11.18
C LEU A 55 -10.01 3.39 -10.15
N MET A 56 -8.87 2.72 -10.38
CA MET A 56 -7.75 2.69 -9.44
C MET A 56 -7.16 4.08 -9.18
N ARG A 57 -7.23 5.00 -10.15
CA ARG A 57 -6.80 6.40 -9.94
C ARG A 57 -7.66 7.10 -8.89
N GLU A 58 -8.99 6.95 -8.97
CA GLU A 58 -9.91 7.58 -8.03
C GLU A 58 -10.04 6.81 -6.71
N GLU A 59 -9.84 5.50 -6.71
CA GLU A 59 -9.90 4.65 -5.51
C GLU A 59 -8.72 4.90 -4.57
N GLU A 60 -7.50 4.99 -5.11
CA GLU A 60 -6.30 5.39 -4.37
C GLU A 60 -6.41 6.84 -3.86
N LYS A 61 -7.05 7.74 -4.63
CA LYS A 61 -7.38 9.10 -4.16
C LYS A 61 -8.40 9.06 -3.02
N LEU A 62 -9.36 8.15 -3.04
CA LEU A 62 -10.35 7.97 -1.98
C LEU A 62 -9.69 7.47 -0.70
N ALA A 63 -8.79 6.49 -0.79
CA ALA A 63 -7.99 6.04 0.35
C ALA A 63 -7.19 7.21 0.95
N HIS A 64 -6.42 7.93 0.12
CA HIS A 64 -5.70 9.15 0.51
C HIS A 64 -6.59 10.16 1.25
N ASP A 65 -7.69 10.59 0.62
CA ASP A 65 -8.53 11.68 1.12
C ASP A 65 -9.26 11.30 2.42
N VAL A 66 -9.73 10.05 2.53
CA VAL A 66 -10.30 9.54 3.79
C VAL A 66 -9.25 9.51 4.90
N TYR A 67 -8.01 9.12 4.61
CA TYR A 67 -6.94 9.04 5.61
C TYR A 67 -6.45 10.42 6.05
N VAL A 68 -6.36 11.40 5.14
CA VAL A 68 -6.11 12.81 5.52
C VAL A 68 -7.22 13.30 6.45
N TYR A 69 -8.50 13.12 6.09
CA TYR A 69 -9.63 13.53 6.92
C TYR A 69 -9.64 12.86 8.31
N LEU A 70 -9.39 11.54 8.37
CA LEU A 70 -9.36 10.80 9.64
C LEU A 70 -8.11 11.10 10.47
N PHE A 71 -6.99 11.49 9.85
CA PHE A 71 -5.84 12.01 10.56
C PHE A 71 -6.15 13.34 11.23
N GLU A 72 -6.73 14.32 10.51
CA GLU A 72 -7.14 15.60 11.09
C GLU A 72 -8.13 15.42 12.26
N LYS A 73 -9.04 14.45 12.14
CA LYS A 73 -10.04 14.17 13.17
C LYS A 73 -9.48 13.51 14.42
N TRP A 74 -8.59 12.52 14.27
CA TRP A 74 -8.17 11.63 15.36
C TRP A 74 -6.71 11.79 15.79
N GLY A 75 -5.87 12.50 15.03
CA GLY A 75 -4.46 12.74 15.34
C GLY A 75 -3.59 11.47 15.39
N MET A 76 -4.01 10.40 14.70
CA MET A 76 -3.38 9.09 14.77
C MET A 76 -2.46 8.83 13.57
N ASN A 77 -1.15 8.77 13.82
CA ASN A 77 -0.10 8.66 12.79
C ASN A 77 -0.27 7.49 11.81
N VAL A 78 -1.09 6.47 12.10
CA VAL A 78 -1.38 5.39 11.14
C VAL A 78 -2.07 5.96 9.89
N PHE A 79 -2.96 6.93 10.04
CA PHE A 79 -3.63 7.58 8.91
C PHE A 79 -2.66 8.49 8.13
N GLU A 80 -1.87 9.31 8.81
CA GLU A 80 -0.85 10.18 8.17
C GLU A 80 0.18 9.39 7.35
N ASN A 81 0.74 8.32 7.92
CA ASN A 81 1.75 7.51 7.25
C ASN A 81 1.19 6.74 6.05
N ILE A 82 -0.07 6.28 6.14
CA ILE A 82 -0.70 5.51 5.06
C ILE A 82 -1.20 6.46 3.96
N ALA A 83 -1.79 7.62 4.29
CA ALA A 83 -2.10 8.67 3.31
C ALA A 83 -0.87 9.06 2.46
N ALA A 84 0.31 9.18 3.08
CA ALA A 84 1.55 9.44 2.35
C ALA A 84 1.98 8.29 1.40
N SER A 85 1.52 7.06 1.64
CA SER A 85 1.66 5.92 0.72
C SER A 85 0.65 6.01 -0.42
N GLU A 86 -0.60 6.35 -0.13
CA GLU A 86 -1.66 6.39 -1.16
C GLU A 86 -1.45 7.55 -2.14
N GLN A 87 -0.83 8.65 -1.68
CA GLN A 87 -0.33 9.69 -2.58
C GLN A 87 0.66 9.10 -3.61
N ALA A 88 1.58 8.24 -3.18
CA ALA A 88 2.55 7.60 -4.07
C ALA A 88 1.89 6.54 -4.98
N HIS A 89 0.86 5.85 -4.51
CA HIS A 89 0.07 4.92 -5.33
C HIS A 89 -0.73 5.66 -6.42
N THR A 90 -1.52 6.69 -6.03
CA THR A 90 -2.34 7.44 -6.99
C THR A 90 -1.47 8.19 -8.00
N ASP A 91 -0.27 8.66 -7.62
CA ASP A 91 0.73 9.21 -8.55
C ASP A 91 1.28 8.16 -9.52
N ALA A 92 1.45 6.91 -9.08
CA ALA A 92 1.88 5.80 -9.94
C ALA A 92 0.80 5.42 -10.98
N VAL A 93 -0.49 5.41 -10.59
CA VAL A 93 -1.59 5.22 -11.54
C VAL A 93 -1.69 6.40 -12.50
N LYS A 94 -1.54 7.65 -12.01
CA LYS A 94 -1.53 8.84 -12.86
C LYS A 94 -0.44 8.76 -13.95
N LEU A 95 0.75 8.27 -13.60
CA LEU A 95 1.83 8.08 -14.57
C LEU A 95 1.45 7.09 -15.69
N LEU A 96 0.65 6.06 -15.41
CA LEU A 96 0.11 5.17 -16.43
C LEU A 96 -0.93 5.89 -17.31
N LEU A 97 -1.85 6.65 -16.73
CA LEU A 97 -2.83 7.45 -17.49
C LEU A 97 -2.12 8.42 -18.46
N ASP A 98 -1.12 9.14 -17.97
CA ASP A 98 -0.29 10.04 -18.79
C ASP A 98 0.44 9.27 -19.91
N THR A 99 0.98 8.07 -19.61
CA THR A 99 1.71 7.21 -20.56
C THR A 99 0.81 6.75 -21.72
N TYR A 100 -0.44 6.37 -21.46
CA TYR A 100 -1.40 5.94 -22.48
C TYR A 100 -2.28 7.09 -23.02
N SER A 101 -2.03 8.34 -22.60
CA SER A 101 -2.83 9.51 -22.98
C SER A 101 -4.33 9.39 -22.62
N ILE A 102 -4.63 8.73 -21.50
CA ILE A 102 -5.97 8.61 -20.93
C ILE A 102 -6.24 9.86 -20.05
N PRO A 103 -7.39 10.54 -20.19
CA PRO A 103 -7.73 11.68 -19.32
C PRO A 103 -7.78 11.29 -17.83
N ASP A 104 -7.17 12.10 -16.96
CA ASP A 104 -7.15 11.86 -15.51
C ASP A 104 -8.52 12.22 -14.87
N PRO A 105 -9.27 11.27 -14.30
CA PRO A 105 -10.59 11.52 -13.71
C PRO A 105 -10.52 12.38 -12.44
N ALA A 106 -9.34 12.47 -11.82
CA ALA A 106 -9.07 13.31 -10.66
C ALA A 106 -8.56 14.72 -11.03
N GLU A 107 -8.37 15.05 -12.32
CA GLU A 107 -7.88 16.38 -12.71
C GLU A 107 -8.91 17.47 -12.37
N GLY A 108 -8.46 18.49 -11.62
CA GLY A 108 -9.31 19.60 -11.18
C GLY A 108 -10.32 19.25 -10.09
N LYS A 109 -10.15 18.11 -9.40
CA LYS A 109 -10.94 17.73 -8.22
C LYS A 109 -10.26 18.17 -6.93
N ASP A 110 -11.02 18.74 -6.01
CA ASP A 110 -10.54 19.00 -4.65
C ASP A 110 -10.51 17.71 -3.79
N ALA A 111 -9.97 17.81 -2.58
CA ALA A 111 -9.97 16.70 -1.63
C ALA A 111 -11.41 16.30 -1.25
N GLY A 112 -11.72 15.02 -1.33
CA GLY A 112 -13.07 14.49 -1.14
C GLY A 112 -14.01 14.63 -2.34
N GLU A 113 -13.56 15.17 -3.48
CA GLU A 113 -14.34 15.21 -4.72
C GLU A 113 -13.91 14.10 -5.70
N PHE A 114 -14.89 13.46 -6.36
CA PHE A 114 -14.67 12.37 -7.31
C PHE A 114 -15.48 12.56 -8.61
N SER A 115 -15.08 11.88 -9.68
CA SER A 115 -15.80 11.78 -10.96
C SER A 115 -16.75 10.59 -10.98
N ASP A 116 -16.35 9.40 -10.48
CA ASP A 116 -17.31 8.31 -10.22
C ASP A 116 -18.18 8.65 -9.00
N THR A 117 -19.47 8.88 -9.27
CA THR A 117 -20.52 9.08 -8.27
C THR A 117 -20.62 7.99 -7.20
N LYS A 118 -20.17 6.76 -7.47
CA LYS A 118 -20.09 5.67 -6.49
C LYS A 118 -18.95 5.89 -5.49
N LEU A 119 -17.78 6.34 -5.96
CA LEU A 119 -16.65 6.68 -5.10
C LEU A 119 -16.96 7.93 -4.28
N GLN A 120 -17.66 8.93 -4.84
CA GLN A 120 -18.18 10.05 -4.05
C GLN A 120 -19.08 9.59 -2.90
N ALA A 121 -20.09 8.75 -3.18
CA ALA A 121 -20.98 8.23 -2.16
C ALA A 121 -20.28 7.33 -1.13
N LEU A 122 -19.23 6.61 -1.56
CA LEU A 122 -18.38 5.80 -0.69
C LEU A 122 -17.55 6.69 0.24
N TYR A 123 -16.89 7.73 -0.28
CA TYR A 123 -16.12 8.71 0.49
C TYR A 123 -16.99 9.32 1.60
N ASP A 124 -18.16 9.86 1.23
CA ASP A 124 -19.11 10.47 2.17
C ASP A 124 -19.48 9.49 3.30
N GLN A 125 -19.81 8.23 2.95
CA GLN A 125 -20.16 7.19 3.91
C GLN A 125 -18.98 6.82 4.84
N LEU A 126 -17.76 6.74 4.31
CA LEU A 126 -16.57 6.33 5.07
C LEU A 126 -16.12 7.43 6.03
N ILE A 127 -16.17 8.70 5.64
CA ILE A 127 -15.87 9.80 6.57
C ILE A 127 -16.94 9.92 7.67
N ASP A 128 -18.22 9.66 7.37
CA ASP A 128 -19.30 9.64 8.37
C ASP A 128 -19.16 8.47 9.35
N GLN A 129 -18.84 7.26 8.85
CA GLN A 129 -18.62 6.08 9.69
C GLN A 129 -17.34 6.23 10.53
N GLY A 130 -16.24 6.64 9.90
CA GLY A 130 -14.96 6.87 10.59
C GLY A 130 -14.99 8.06 11.55
N SER A 131 -16.01 8.92 11.45
CA SER A 131 -16.26 10.00 12.40
C SER A 131 -16.88 9.57 13.72
N GLN A 132 -17.45 8.36 13.83
CA GLN A 132 -18.19 7.93 15.03
C GLN A 132 -17.27 7.62 16.22
N SER A 133 -16.16 6.91 15.97
CA SER A 133 -15.15 6.60 16.98
C SER A 133 -13.80 6.27 16.33
N LEU A 134 -12.70 6.35 17.08
CA LEU A 134 -11.40 5.88 16.62
C LEU A 134 -11.42 4.38 16.24
N GLY A 135 -12.23 3.56 16.92
CA GLY A 135 -12.40 2.15 16.56
C GLY A 135 -13.05 2.00 15.18
N ASP A 136 -14.06 2.82 14.88
CA ASP A 136 -14.73 2.80 13.58
C ASP A 136 -13.87 3.40 12.48
N ALA A 137 -13.05 4.41 12.78
CA ALA A 137 -12.04 4.97 11.87
C ALA A 137 -11.00 3.92 11.45
N LEU A 138 -10.49 3.12 12.39
CA LEU A 138 -9.53 2.05 12.10
C LEU A 138 -10.16 0.88 11.34
N LYS A 139 -11.47 0.64 11.52
CA LYS A 139 -12.26 -0.30 10.71
C LYS A 139 -12.56 0.24 9.31
N VAL A 140 -12.74 1.55 9.16
CA VAL A 140 -12.86 2.23 7.85
C VAL A 140 -11.56 2.08 7.07
N GLY A 141 -10.41 2.34 7.71
CA GLY A 141 -9.10 2.04 7.13
C GLY A 141 -9.01 0.61 6.62
N ALA A 142 -9.13 -0.38 7.51
CA ALA A 142 -9.08 -1.79 7.13
C ALA A 142 -10.11 -2.18 6.04
N ALA A 143 -11.29 -1.55 5.99
CA ALA A 143 -12.31 -1.84 4.98
C ALA A 143 -11.95 -1.29 3.59
N ILE A 144 -11.30 -0.14 3.50
CA ILE A 144 -10.79 0.42 2.24
C ILE A 144 -9.73 -0.52 1.66
N GLU A 145 -8.76 -0.94 2.47
CA GLU A 145 -7.70 -1.87 2.04
C GLU A 145 -8.25 -3.23 1.58
N GLU A 146 -9.35 -3.70 2.16
CA GLU A 146 -10.01 -4.92 1.68
C GLU A 146 -10.68 -4.75 0.31
N ILE A 147 -11.21 -3.55 0.00
CA ILE A 147 -11.83 -3.24 -1.29
C ILE A 147 -10.72 -3.17 -2.34
N ASP A 148 -9.70 -2.33 -2.09
CA ASP A 148 -8.58 -2.11 -3.00
C ASP A 148 -7.85 -3.41 -3.37
N ILE A 149 -7.52 -4.27 -2.39
CA ILE A 149 -6.93 -5.59 -2.66
C ILE A 149 -7.81 -6.48 -3.57
N VAL A 150 -9.15 -6.35 -3.51
CA VAL A 150 -10.04 -7.16 -4.35
C VAL A 150 -10.18 -6.57 -5.75
N ASP A 151 -10.40 -5.26 -5.86
CA ASP A 151 -10.56 -4.60 -7.16
C ASP A 151 -9.23 -4.55 -7.94
N LEU A 152 -8.05 -4.43 -7.27
CA LEU A 152 -6.73 -4.66 -7.88
C LEU A 152 -6.55 -6.09 -8.40
N ARG A 153 -7.01 -7.12 -7.66
CA ARG A 153 -6.96 -8.52 -8.11
C ARG A 153 -7.86 -8.78 -9.31
N GLU A 154 -9.01 -8.11 -9.38
CA GLU A 154 -9.86 -8.13 -10.56
C GLU A 154 -9.17 -7.43 -11.74
N ALA A 155 -8.63 -6.23 -11.55
CA ALA A 155 -7.91 -5.49 -12.59
C ALA A 155 -6.67 -6.24 -13.12
N LEU A 156 -5.88 -6.87 -12.24
CA LEU A 156 -4.76 -7.75 -12.61
C LEU A 156 -5.19 -8.94 -13.47
N SER A 157 -6.42 -9.45 -13.31
CA SER A 157 -6.94 -10.54 -14.13
C SER A 157 -7.37 -10.10 -15.55
N GLN A 158 -7.54 -8.79 -15.76
CA GLN A 158 -7.99 -8.19 -17.02
C GLN A 158 -6.85 -7.67 -17.90
N THR A 159 -5.66 -7.43 -17.32
CA THR A 159 -4.50 -6.91 -18.06
C THR A 159 -3.38 -7.94 -18.26
N SER A 160 -2.71 -7.86 -19.41
CA SER A 160 -1.46 -8.56 -19.71
C SER A 160 -0.30 -7.60 -20.00
N THR A 161 -0.52 -6.30 -19.78
CA THR A 161 0.44 -5.22 -20.04
C THR A 161 1.44 -5.14 -18.87
N PRO A 162 2.73 -5.47 -19.06
CA PRO A 162 3.66 -5.72 -17.95
C PRO A 162 3.87 -4.55 -17.00
N GLU A 163 3.86 -3.32 -17.52
CA GLU A 163 4.01 -2.09 -16.75
C GLU A 163 2.78 -1.78 -15.89
N ILE A 164 1.57 -2.08 -16.37
CA ILE A 164 0.32 -1.96 -15.58
C ILE A 164 0.29 -3.03 -14.49
N GLN A 165 0.56 -4.29 -14.85
CA GLN A 165 0.66 -5.39 -13.89
C GLN A 165 1.64 -5.06 -12.76
N ARG A 166 2.82 -4.53 -13.11
CA ARG A 166 3.84 -4.14 -12.13
C ARG A 166 3.38 -3.03 -11.19
N VAL A 167 2.57 -2.07 -11.64
CA VAL A 167 2.01 -1.06 -10.74
C VAL A 167 0.99 -1.72 -9.80
N TYR A 168 -0.01 -2.42 -10.34
CA TYR A 168 -1.06 -3.06 -9.52
C TYR A 168 -0.51 -4.08 -8.51
N GLU A 169 0.51 -4.88 -8.86
CA GLU A 169 1.18 -5.79 -7.92
C GLU A 169 1.90 -5.07 -6.76
N ASN A 170 2.38 -3.85 -6.98
CA ASN A 170 3.01 -3.04 -5.93
C ASN A 170 1.97 -2.35 -5.06
N LEU A 171 0.86 -1.88 -5.65
CA LEU A 171 -0.30 -1.34 -4.94
C LEU A 171 -0.92 -2.42 -4.03
N GLU A 172 -1.25 -3.62 -4.53
CA GLU A 172 -1.86 -4.70 -3.74
C GLU A 172 -0.98 -5.08 -2.55
N LYS A 173 0.34 -5.07 -2.75
CA LYS A 173 1.31 -5.30 -1.69
C LYS A 173 1.33 -4.14 -0.67
N GLY A 174 1.16 -2.90 -1.11
CA GLY A 174 0.96 -1.72 -0.26
C GLY A 174 -0.25 -1.90 0.65
N SER A 175 -1.43 -2.07 0.06
CA SER A 175 -2.70 -2.23 0.77
C SER A 175 -2.74 -3.47 1.66
N MET A 176 -2.07 -4.56 1.30
CA MET A 176 -1.83 -5.70 2.22
C MET A 176 -1.06 -5.31 3.51
N ASN A 177 -0.09 -4.40 3.42
CA ASN A 177 0.65 -3.89 4.58
C ASN A 177 -0.18 -2.87 5.38
N HIS A 178 -0.96 -2.04 4.69
CA HIS A 178 -1.87 -1.08 5.31
C HIS A 178 -2.99 -1.77 6.08
N LEU A 179 -3.60 -2.82 5.50
CA LEU A 179 -4.60 -3.68 6.16
C LEU A 179 -4.05 -4.28 7.46
N ASN A 180 -2.83 -4.84 7.41
CA ASN A 180 -2.15 -5.35 8.60
C ASN A 180 -1.87 -4.24 9.64
N SER A 181 -1.57 -3.01 9.18
CA SER A 181 -1.29 -1.85 10.04
C SER A 181 -2.56 -1.31 10.73
N PHE A 182 -3.67 -1.17 9.99
CA PHE A 182 -4.96 -0.76 10.56
C PHE A 182 -5.50 -1.79 11.54
N THR A 183 -5.52 -3.08 11.17
CA THR A 183 -6.05 -4.14 12.04
C THR A 183 -5.20 -4.37 13.28
N SER A 184 -3.86 -4.32 13.17
CA SER A 184 -2.97 -4.34 14.33
C SER A 184 -3.14 -3.11 15.22
N THR A 185 -3.43 -1.94 14.63
CA THR A 185 -3.68 -0.71 15.40
C THR A 185 -5.04 -0.75 16.09
N LEU A 186 -6.09 -1.24 15.43
CA LEU A 186 -7.41 -1.47 16.03
C LEU A 186 -7.29 -2.32 17.29
N PHE A 187 -6.66 -3.49 17.19
CA PHE A 187 -6.47 -4.38 18.33
C PHE A 187 -5.70 -3.71 19.48
N ARG A 188 -4.64 -2.95 19.17
CA ARG A 188 -3.85 -2.22 20.18
C ARG A 188 -4.60 -1.08 20.86
N GLN A 189 -5.53 -0.42 20.16
CA GLN A 189 -6.29 0.72 20.70
C GLN A 189 -7.59 0.31 21.41
N THR A 190 -8.19 -0.82 21.02
CA THR A 190 -9.55 -1.20 21.44
C THR A 190 -9.65 -2.59 22.07
N GLY A 191 -8.68 -3.48 21.83
CA GLY A 191 -8.77 -4.91 22.12
C GLY A 191 -9.64 -5.71 21.14
N GLU A 192 -10.22 -5.07 20.11
CA GLU A 192 -11.08 -5.72 19.12
C GLU A 192 -10.27 -6.36 17.98
N GLU A 193 -10.62 -7.59 17.61
CA GLU A 193 -10.10 -8.24 16.41
C GLU A 193 -10.95 -7.89 15.19
N TYR A 194 -10.33 -7.29 14.17
CA TYR A 194 -11.01 -6.96 12.92
C TYR A 194 -11.53 -8.21 12.21
N GLN A 195 -12.78 -8.14 11.75
CA GLN A 195 -13.45 -9.18 10.97
C GLN A 195 -13.54 -8.72 9.50
N PRO A 196 -13.01 -9.48 8.54
CA PRO A 196 -13.03 -9.10 7.13
C PRO A 196 -14.45 -9.05 6.58
N LYS A 197 -14.71 -8.09 5.69
CA LYS A 197 -16.02 -7.84 5.07
C LYS A 197 -16.06 -8.14 3.58
N TYR A 198 -14.94 -7.96 2.87
CA TYR A 198 -14.86 -8.10 1.41
C TYR A 198 -13.90 -9.23 1.01
N LEU A 199 -12.80 -9.41 1.76
CA LEU A 199 -11.96 -10.59 1.66
C LEU A 199 -12.62 -11.82 2.30
N SER A 200 -12.32 -13.00 1.76
CA SER A 200 -12.64 -14.23 2.47
C SER A 200 -11.79 -14.34 3.74
N GLN A 201 -12.33 -15.03 4.75
CA GLN A 201 -11.63 -15.24 6.03
C GLN A 201 -10.23 -15.84 5.84
N ASP A 202 -10.06 -16.78 4.90
CA ASP A 202 -8.78 -17.43 4.60
C ASP A 202 -7.80 -16.49 3.89
N ALA A 203 -8.28 -15.66 2.95
CA ALA A 203 -7.45 -14.67 2.26
C ALA A 203 -6.95 -13.61 3.25
N TYR A 204 -7.84 -13.08 4.08
CA TYR A 204 -7.50 -12.16 5.16
C TYR A 204 -6.45 -12.75 6.12
N GLN A 205 -6.68 -13.98 6.62
CA GLN A 205 -5.73 -14.65 7.53
C GLN A 205 -4.37 -14.92 6.87
N THR A 206 -4.33 -15.18 5.57
CA THR A 206 -3.06 -15.30 4.82
C THR A 206 -2.28 -13.98 4.85
N ILE A 207 -2.96 -12.84 4.65
CA ILE A 207 -2.35 -11.51 4.65
C ILE A 207 -1.82 -11.15 6.06
N ILE A 208 -2.68 -11.18 7.09
CA ILE A 208 -2.28 -10.82 8.46
C ILE A 208 -1.37 -11.87 9.15
N GLY A 209 -1.33 -13.10 8.64
CA GLY A 209 -0.39 -14.14 9.02
C GLY A 209 1.01 -13.90 8.44
N SER A 210 1.08 -13.49 7.17
CA SER A 210 2.35 -13.20 6.47
C SER A 210 3.13 -12.06 7.13
N GLY A 211 2.43 -11.04 7.62
CA GLY A 211 3.02 -9.94 8.39
C GLY A 211 3.69 -10.38 9.71
N ARG A 212 3.23 -11.48 10.33
CA ARG A 212 3.81 -12.01 11.59
C ARG A 212 5.10 -12.82 11.35
N VAL A 213 5.22 -13.50 10.21
CA VAL A 213 6.38 -14.37 9.92
C VAL A 213 7.67 -13.55 9.75
N ASN A 214 7.60 -12.38 9.08
CA ASN A 214 8.76 -11.50 8.91
C ASN A 214 9.19 -10.74 10.19
N GLY A 215 8.38 -10.78 11.26
CA GLY A 215 8.70 -10.16 12.55
C GLY A 215 9.28 -11.12 13.61
N SER A 216 9.21 -12.44 13.39
CA SER A 216 9.57 -13.43 14.41
C SER A 216 11.02 -13.90 14.29
N ASN A 217 11.95 -13.02 14.68
CA ASN A 217 13.34 -13.39 14.92
C ASN A 217 13.82 -12.86 16.29
N GLY A 218 13.10 -13.25 17.35
CA GLY A 218 13.35 -12.83 18.73
C GLY A 218 12.68 -13.75 19.76
N GLN A 219 13.46 -14.18 20.77
CA GLN A 219 13.07 -15.05 21.89
C GLN A 219 12.34 -16.36 21.55
N GLY A 220 13.12 -17.39 21.20
CA GLY A 220 12.76 -18.74 21.62
C GLY A 220 12.85 -18.85 23.15
N ASN A 221 11.72 -19.02 23.83
CA ASN A 221 11.66 -19.27 25.27
C ASN A 221 12.20 -20.68 25.58
N GLY A 222 13.51 -20.76 25.82
CA GLY A 222 14.15 -21.94 26.41
C GLY A 222 13.78 -22.08 27.88
N GLN A 223 12.66 -22.75 28.15
CA GLN A 223 12.16 -22.98 29.51
C GLN A 223 13.12 -23.95 30.24
N GLY A 224 13.74 -23.46 31.30
CA GLY A 224 14.80 -24.18 32.01
C GLY A 224 14.29 -25.20 33.02
N ASP A 225 14.08 -26.44 32.59
CA ASP A 225 13.78 -27.56 33.50
C ASP A 225 15.07 -28.11 34.15
N ALA A 226 15.38 -27.59 35.33
CA ALA A 226 16.45 -28.10 36.17
C ALA A 226 16.01 -29.38 36.91
N SER A 227 16.16 -30.55 36.27
CA SER A 227 16.03 -31.86 36.92
C SER A 227 16.71 -32.98 36.13
N GLY A 228 17.76 -33.59 36.69
CA GLY A 228 18.36 -34.82 36.14
C GLY A 228 19.85 -35.01 36.46
N MET A 229 20.16 -35.81 37.50
CA MET A 229 21.50 -36.37 37.65
C MET A 229 21.79 -37.41 36.55
N GLY A 230 23.00 -37.40 35.97
CA GLY A 230 23.46 -38.44 35.06
C GLY A 230 24.98 -38.44 34.89
N MET A 231 25.67 -39.44 35.43
CA MET A 231 27.11 -39.64 35.24
C MET A 231 27.41 -40.21 33.84
N GLY A 232 28.48 -39.74 33.18
CA GLY A 232 28.94 -40.34 31.92
C GLY A 232 30.32 -39.81 31.50
N ALA A 233 31.35 -40.65 31.56
CA ALA A 233 32.71 -40.28 31.16
C ALA A 233 32.92 -40.44 29.64
N GLY A 234 33.65 -39.50 29.02
CA GLY A 234 34.02 -39.57 27.60
C GLY A 234 35.33 -38.83 27.31
N LYS A 235 36.40 -39.58 26.98
CA LYS A 235 37.68 -39.01 26.52
C LYS A 235 37.58 -38.58 25.04
N GLY A 236 38.16 -37.44 24.68
CA GLY A 236 38.34 -37.03 23.28
C GLY A 236 39.54 -36.09 23.14
N ASN A 237 40.58 -36.52 22.42
CA ASN A 237 41.85 -35.78 22.32
C ASN A 237 41.75 -34.58 21.36
N GLY A 238 42.13 -33.39 21.83
CA GLY A 238 42.53 -32.30 20.94
C GLY A 238 43.92 -32.55 20.34
N ARG A 239 44.04 -32.47 19.02
CA ARG A 239 45.32 -32.33 18.31
C ARG A 239 45.26 -31.10 17.42
N GLY A 240 46.20 -30.18 17.62
CA GLY A 240 46.39 -29.03 16.74
C GLY A 240 47.44 -29.29 15.67
N THR A 241 47.30 -28.55 14.57
CA THR A 241 48.27 -28.24 13.51
C THR A 241 47.63 -27.10 12.70
N GLY A 242 48.31 -26.05 12.23
CA GLY A 242 49.74 -25.73 12.31
C GLY A 242 50.20 -25.06 11.01
N ASN A 243 50.77 -23.84 11.11
CA ASN A 243 51.35 -22.98 10.05
C ASN A 243 50.33 -22.29 9.11
N ASN A 244 50.38 -20.99 8.81
CA ASN A 244 51.41 -19.91 8.82
C ASN A 244 52.21 -19.69 7.52
N SER A 245 51.91 -18.56 6.87
CA SER A 245 52.77 -17.68 6.05
C SER A 245 51.92 -16.41 5.82
N GLY A 246 52.31 -15.21 6.27
CA GLY A 246 53.36 -14.36 5.68
C GLY A 246 52.79 -13.60 4.46
N VAL A 247 53.03 -12.32 4.18
CA VAL A 247 53.86 -11.23 4.74
C VAL A 247 53.25 -9.88 4.22
N ASP A 248 53.58 -8.67 4.66
CA ASP A 248 54.65 -8.17 5.55
C ASP A 248 54.17 -6.94 6.37
N SER A 249 55.09 -6.16 6.95
CA SER A 249 54.82 -4.97 7.78
C SER A 249 55.86 -3.85 7.59
N GLU A 250 55.44 -2.59 7.47
CA GLU A 250 56.35 -1.44 7.63
C GLU A 250 55.67 -0.18 8.22
N THR A 251 56.40 0.47 9.15
CA THR A 251 56.67 1.93 9.24
C THR A 251 55.53 2.96 9.50
N LYS A 252 55.62 3.91 10.46
CA LYS A 252 56.47 4.13 11.68
C LYS A 252 55.80 5.23 12.58
N MET A 253 55.80 5.03 13.91
CA MET A 253 56.09 5.99 15.02
C MET A 253 55.73 7.50 14.97
N GLY A 254 55.22 8.04 16.11
CA GLY A 254 55.43 9.44 16.56
C GLY A 254 54.16 10.23 16.96
N THR A 255 53.61 10.12 18.17
CA THR A 255 53.89 10.93 19.39
C THR A 255 53.80 12.47 19.26
N GLY A 256 52.89 13.12 19.98
CA GLY A 256 52.88 14.58 20.21
C GLY A 256 51.78 15.06 21.19
N ILE A 257 52.17 15.71 22.29
CA ILE A 257 51.26 16.24 23.35
C ILE A 257 51.38 17.76 23.46
N ALA A 258 50.25 18.49 23.45
CA ALA A 258 50.00 19.79 24.12
C ALA A 258 48.50 20.14 23.89
N ARG A 259 47.61 20.51 24.83
CA ARG A 259 47.61 21.25 26.11
C ARG A 259 47.65 22.79 25.99
N GLY A 260 46.50 23.42 26.27
CA GLY A 260 46.32 24.85 26.59
C GLY A 260 45.45 25.63 25.58
N SER A 261 44.60 26.60 25.93
CA SER A 261 43.96 27.03 27.18
C SER A 261 43.20 28.33 26.92
N ARG A 262 42.02 28.50 27.53
CA ARG A 262 41.34 29.78 27.91
C ARG A 262 40.90 30.83 26.86
N GLY A 263 39.57 31.00 26.82
CA GLY A 263 38.88 32.29 27.05
C GLY A 263 38.60 33.19 25.83
N GLY A 264 37.47 33.91 25.76
CA GLY A 264 36.26 33.92 26.60
C GLY A 264 35.51 35.26 26.56
N ARG A 265 34.17 35.25 26.83
CA ARG A 265 33.24 36.40 26.94
C ARG A 265 33.11 37.26 25.65
N ARG A 266 31.94 37.72 25.24
CA ARG A 266 30.66 37.97 25.95
C ARG A 266 29.48 37.44 25.15
#